data_AF-A0A950HVB9-F1
#
_entry.id   AF-A0A950HVB9-F1
#
_cell.length_a   1.000
_cell.length_b   1.000
_cell.length_c   1.000
_cell.angle_alpha   90.00
_cell.angle_beta   90.00
_cell.angle_gamma   90.00
#
_symmetry.space_group_name_H-M   'P 1'
#
loop_
_entity.id
_entity.type
_entity.pdbx_description
1 polymer ?
#
loop_
_entity_poly.entity_id
_entity_poly.type
_entity_poly.pdbx_seq_one_letter_code
_entity_poly.pdbx_strand_id
1 'polypeptide(L)'
;DQDWFINACAVGRTSLGPWDLLKLCLKCEARMGRERIIRWGPRNIDIDLLYYDDLKIEEPTLQLPHSQMLNRAFVLVPLAELRPALVVDGVAITEAIARLDTSGIVRLDEAEN
;
A
#
# COMPACT_ATOMS: atom_id res chain seq x y z
N ASP A 1 -18.71 -10.09 -10.54
CA ASP A 1 -17.92 -10.98 -9.68
C ASP A 1 -16.45 -10.78 -9.96
N GLN A 2 -15.75 -10.27 -8.96
CA GLN A 2 -14.30 -10.13 -8.95
C GLN A 2 -13.82 -10.86 -7.70
N ASP A 3 -12.78 -11.67 -7.87
CA ASP A 3 -12.21 -12.44 -6.76
C ASP A 3 -11.64 -11.51 -5.67
N TRP A 4 -11.52 -12.04 -4.46
CA TRP A 4 -10.91 -11.35 -3.34
C TRP A 4 -9.44 -11.02 -3.61
N PHE A 5 -8.99 -9.86 -3.13
CA PHE A 5 -7.58 -9.51 -3.11
C PHE A 5 -6.95 -9.83 -1.76
N ILE A 6 -5.78 -10.43 -1.79
CA ILE A 6 -4.91 -10.51 -0.62
C ILE A 6 -4.10 -9.21 -0.55
N ASN A 7 -4.29 -8.46 0.54
CA ASN A 7 -3.57 -7.22 0.81
C ASN A 7 -2.68 -7.39 2.04
N ALA A 8 -1.47 -6.83 1.99
CA ALA A 8 -0.52 -6.86 3.09
C ALA A 8 0.28 -5.55 3.15
N CYS A 9 0.76 -5.21 4.35
CA CYS A 9 1.70 -4.11 4.54
C CYS A 9 3.04 -4.64 5.03
N ALA A 10 4.12 -3.96 4.63
CA ALA A 10 5.46 -4.21 5.12
C ALA A 10 6.09 -2.88 5.56
N VAL A 11 6.86 -2.93 6.64
CA VAL A 11 7.66 -1.81 7.13
C VAL A 11 9.10 -2.27 7.22
N GLY A 12 10.03 -1.46 6.72
CA GLY A 12 11.45 -1.81 6.70
C GLY A 12 12.35 -0.59 6.82
N ARG A 13 13.65 -0.84 6.92
CA ARG A 13 14.70 0.19 6.87
C ARG A 13 15.56 -0.07 5.64
N THR A 14 15.97 1.00 4.97
CA THR A 14 16.79 0.93 3.77
C THR A 14 17.72 2.13 3.70
N SER A 15 18.83 1.99 2.99
CA SER A 15 19.71 3.10 2.60
C SER A 15 19.40 3.64 1.19
N LEU A 16 18.43 3.03 0.49
CA LEU A 16 18.00 3.48 -0.84
C LEU A 16 17.13 4.74 -0.72
N GLY A 17 17.39 5.74 -1.56
CA GLY A 17 16.46 6.86 -1.70
C GLY A 17 15.10 6.43 -2.28
N PRO A 18 14.05 7.26 -2.15
CA PRO A 18 12.68 6.87 -2.48
C PRO A 18 12.49 6.47 -3.96
N TRP A 19 13.20 7.10 -4.89
CA TRP A 19 13.18 6.70 -6.31
C TRP A 19 13.84 5.35 -6.57
N ASP A 20 14.92 5.02 -5.87
CA ASP A 20 15.59 3.73 -6.04
C ASP A 20 14.82 2.60 -5.35
N LEU A 21 14.15 2.91 -4.23
CA LEU A 21 13.18 2.01 -3.63
C LEU A 21 11.99 1.75 -4.57
N LEU A 22 11.43 2.79 -5.20
CA LEU A 22 10.38 2.62 -6.21
C LEU A 22 10.84 1.72 -7.36
N LYS A 23 12.06 1.94 -7.89
CA LYS A 23 12.63 1.06 -8.93
C LYS A 23 12.78 -0.38 -8.45
N LEU A 24 13.15 -0.59 -7.18
CA LEU A 24 13.25 -1.92 -6.60
C LEU A 24 11.88 -2.61 -6.53
N CYS A 25 10.83 -1.90 -6.05
CA CYS A 25 9.46 -2.39 -6.05
C CYS A 25 9.01 -2.83 -7.45
N LEU A 26 9.18 -1.95 -8.45
CA LEU A 26 8.83 -2.25 -9.85
C LEU A 26 9.60 -3.47 -10.41
N LYS A 27 10.88 -3.64 -10.02
CA LYS A 27 11.66 -4.83 -10.40
C LYS A 27 11.13 -6.11 -9.76
N CYS A 28 10.69 -6.05 -8.50
CA CYS A 28 10.08 -7.19 -7.83
C CYS A 28 8.79 -7.62 -8.53
N GLU A 29 7.92 -6.66 -8.88
CA GLU A 29 6.70 -6.95 -9.63
C GLU A 29 7.00 -7.60 -10.99
N ALA A 30 7.98 -7.06 -11.74
CA ALA A 30 8.40 -7.61 -13.02
C ALA A 30 8.89 -9.06 -12.87
N ARG A 31 9.67 -9.36 -11.83
CA ARG A 31 10.14 -10.73 -11.53
C ARG A 31 9.01 -11.68 -11.16
N MET A 32 7.90 -11.19 -10.64
CA MET A 32 6.70 -11.96 -10.30
C MET A 32 5.72 -12.11 -11.49
N GLY A 33 6.17 -11.75 -12.70
CA GLY A 33 5.41 -11.95 -13.93
C GLY A 33 4.49 -10.79 -14.29
N ARG A 34 4.72 -9.58 -13.77
CA ARG A 34 3.98 -8.39 -14.22
C ARG A 34 4.36 -8.05 -15.67
N GLU A 35 3.52 -8.45 -16.61
CA GLU A 35 3.60 -8.03 -18.02
C GLU A 35 2.66 -6.83 -18.26
N ARG A 36 3.20 -5.65 -18.60
CA ARG A 36 2.39 -4.45 -18.90
C ARG A 36 1.78 -4.52 -20.30
N ILE A 37 0.95 -5.53 -20.57
CA ILE A 37 0.31 -5.74 -21.87
C ILE A 37 -1.00 -4.94 -21.97
N ILE A 38 -1.78 -4.87 -20.88
CA ILE A 38 -3.06 -4.15 -20.82
C ILE A 38 -3.03 -3.13 -19.68
N ARG A 39 -3.38 -1.87 -19.95
CA ARG A 39 -3.59 -0.86 -18.91
C ARG A 39 -4.79 -1.33 -18.06
N TRP A 40 -4.55 -1.60 -16.76
CA TRP A 40 -5.52 -2.20 -15.82
C TRP A 40 -5.80 -3.71 -16.01
N GLY A 41 -4.94 -4.44 -16.72
CA GLY A 41 -5.02 -5.90 -16.75
C GLY A 41 -4.76 -6.55 -15.37
N PRO A 42 -5.14 -7.83 -15.20
CA PRO A 42 -4.89 -8.59 -13.99
C PRO A 42 -3.39 -8.59 -13.64
N ARG A 43 -3.06 -8.37 -12.36
CA ARG A 43 -1.70 -8.32 -11.85
C ARG A 43 -1.52 -9.39 -10.78
N ASN A 44 -0.45 -10.16 -10.87
CA ASN A 44 -0.09 -11.12 -9.84
C ASN A 44 0.27 -10.44 -8.51
N ILE A 45 0.83 -9.22 -8.59
CA ILE A 45 1.16 -8.38 -7.43
C ILE A 45 1.20 -6.90 -7.84
N ASP A 46 0.88 -6.03 -6.89
CA ASP A 46 1.05 -4.57 -6.97
C ASP A 46 1.74 -4.10 -5.68
N ILE A 47 2.88 -3.41 -5.80
CA ILE A 47 3.68 -2.93 -4.68
C ILE A 47 3.69 -1.40 -4.71
N ASP A 48 2.86 -0.81 -3.83
CA ASP A 48 2.78 0.64 -3.66
C ASP A 48 3.74 1.12 -2.55
N LEU A 49 4.52 2.17 -2.83
CA LEU A 49 5.29 2.87 -1.80
C LEU A 49 4.38 3.88 -1.09
N LEU A 50 3.97 3.58 0.14
CA LEU A 50 2.97 4.36 0.88
C LEU A 50 3.53 5.64 1.51
N TYR A 51 4.67 5.56 2.19
CA TYR A 51 5.34 6.70 2.82
C TYR A 51 6.85 6.41 2.92
N TYR A 52 7.64 7.46 3.13
CA TYR A 52 9.09 7.35 3.32
C TYR A 52 9.55 8.40 4.32
N ASP A 53 9.80 7.98 5.56
CA ASP A 53 10.08 8.88 6.69
C ASP A 53 9.08 10.07 6.70
N ASP A 54 9.59 11.30 6.81
CA ASP A 54 8.81 12.55 6.77
C ASP A 54 8.87 13.23 5.38
N LEU A 55 9.30 12.50 4.34
CA LEU A 55 9.46 13.09 3.00
C LEU A 55 8.10 13.33 2.33
N LYS A 56 7.96 14.54 1.79
CA LYS A 56 6.88 14.91 0.91
C LYS A 56 7.39 15.05 -0.52
N ILE A 57 6.81 14.29 -1.45
CA ILE A 57 7.15 14.29 -2.87
C ILE A 57 5.86 14.46 -3.67
N GLU A 58 5.83 15.42 -4.59
CA GLU A 58 4.67 15.73 -5.45
C GLU A 58 5.09 15.71 -6.93
N GLU A 59 5.61 14.57 -7.39
CA GLU A 59 6.08 14.40 -8.76
C GLU A 59 5.14 13.48 -9.57
N PRO A 60 5.06 13.63 -10.91
CA PRO A 60 4.21 12.76 -11.74
C PRO A 60 4.55 11.27 -11.64
N THR A 61 5.80 10.94 -11.28
CA THR A 61 6.29 9.56 -11.19
C THR A 61 6.29 8.98 -9.78
N LEU A 62 6.17 9.84 -8.75
CA LEU A 62 6.19 9.43 -7.35
C LEU A 62 5.50 10.50 -6.49
N GLN A 63 4.48 10.09 -5.75
CA GLN A 63 3.81 10.91 -4.75
C GLN A 63 3.98 10.26 -3.38
N LEU A 64 4.55 11.00 -2.43
CA LEU A 64 4.72 10.58 -1.04
C LEU A 64 4.23 11.68 -0.10
N PRO A 65 3.44 11.35 0.94
CA PRO A 65 2.75 10.08 1.13
C PRO A 65 1.85 9.73 -0.06
N HIS A 66 1.58 8.44 -0.26
CA HIS A 66 0.78 7.99 -1.40
C HIS A 66 -0.62 8.59 -1.30
N SER A 67 -1.03 9.36 -2.31
CA SER A 67 -2.21 10.24 -2.23
C SER A 67 -3.55 9.55 -1.94
N GLN A 68 -3.64 8.24 -2.19
CA GLN A 68 -4.84 7.44 -1.89
C GLN A 68 -4.72 6.57 -0.64
N MET A 69 -3.59 6.57 0.08
CA MET A 69 -3.41 5.65 1.21
C MET A 69 -4.45 5.87 2.31
N LEU A 70 -4.77 7.13 2.62
CA LEU A 70 -5.73 7.49 3.67
C LEU A 70 -7.19 7.19 3.31
N ASN A 71 -7.47 6.82 2.05
CA ASN A 71 -8.82 6.56 1.55
C ASN A 71 -9.09 5.06 1.34
N ARG A 72 -8.14 4.17 1.66
CA ARG A 72 -8.22 2.74 1.32
C ARG A 72 -8.13 1.88 2.57
N ALA A 73 -9.24 1.25 2.95
CA ALA A 73 -9.31 0.40 4.13
C ALA A 73 -8.32 -0.78 4.05
N PHE A 74 -8.23 -1.44 2.88
CA PHE A 74 -7.32 -2.56 2.65
C PHE A 74 -5.82 -2.18 2.71
N VAL A 75 -5.50 -0.87 2.70
CA VAL A 75 -4.16 -0.36 2.97
C VAL A 75 -4.00 -0.04 4.45
N LEU A 76 -4.96 0.69 5.03
CA LEU A 76 -4.84 1.21 6.39
C LEU A 76 -4.99 0.14 7.47
N VAL A 77 -5.92 -0.80 7.31
CA VAL A 77 -6.15 -1.88 8.30
C VAL A 77 -4.86 -2.67 8.57
N PRO A 78 -4.18 -3.25 7.56
CA PRO A 78 -2.91 -3.96 7.81
C PRO A 78 -1.77 -3.02 8.24
N LEU A 79 -1.77 -1.75 7.81
CA LEU A 79 -0.77 -0.78 8.27
C LEU A 79 -0.92 -0.46 9.76
N ALA A 80 -2.15 -0.36 10.27
CA ALA A 80 -2.43 -0.08 11.68
C ALA A 80 -1.99 -1.22 12.60
N GLU A 81 -1.98 -2.48 12.13
CA GLU A 81 -1.41 -3.60 12.89
C GLU A 81 0.10 -3.42 13.13
N LEU A 82 0.82 -2.81 12.18
CA LEU A 82 2.27 -2.59 12.27
C LEU A 82 2.64 -1.25 12.94
N ARG A 83 1.86 -0.20 12.67
CA ARG A 83 2.18 1.19 13.05
C ARG A 83 0.91 1.96 13.47
N PRO A 84 0.25 1.59 14.58
CA PRO A 84 -1.03 2.19 14.98
C PRO A 84 -0.92 3.68 15.35
N ALA A 85 0.24 4.13 15.80
CA ALA A 85 0.50 5.53 16.17
C ALA A 85 1.05 6.39 15.01
N LEU A 86 1.09 5.87 13.78
CA LEU A 86 1.54 6.64 12.62
C LEU A 86 0.56 7.79 12.34
N VAL A 87 1.13 8.95 12.04
CA VAL A 87 0.40 10.14 11.57
C VAL A 87 0.94 10.48 10.19
N VAL A 88 0.04 10.67 9.23
CA VAL A 88 0.37 11.01 7.84
C VAL A 88 -0.45 12.23 7.46
N ASP A 89 0.22 13.28 6.96
CA ASP A 89 -0.42 14.57 6.61
C ASP A 89 -1.32 15.13 7.73
N GLY A 90 -0.89 14.96 8.98
CA GLY A 90 -1.62 15.41 10.17
C GLY A 90 -2.80 14.53 10.60
N VAL A 91 -3.05 13.41 9.92
CA VAL A 91 -4.13 12.46 10.24
C VAL A 91 -3.55 11.19 10.82
N ALA A 92 -4.04 10.78 12.00
CA ALA A 92 -3.68 9.49 12.57
C ALA A 92 -4.28 8.34 11.75
N ILE A 93 -3.53 7.26 11.53
CA ILE A 93 -4.03 6.11 10.75
C ILE A 93 -5.32 5.53 11.36
N THR A 94 -5.42 5.48 12.69
CA THR A 94 -6.62 5.03 13.41
C THR A 94 -7.83 5.94 13.17
N GLU A 95 -7.63 7.26 13.08
CA GLU A 95 -8.67 8.23 12.75
C GLU A 95 -9.13 8.07 11.30
N ALA A 96 -8.20 7.86 10.36
CA ALA A 96 -8.52 7.60 8.96
C ALA A 96 -9.33 6.32 8.79
N ILE A 97 -8.97 5.22 9.48
CA ILE A 97 -9.71 3.96 9.44
C ILE A 97 -11.14 4.13 9.94
N ALA A 98 -11.35 4.90 11.02
CA ALA A 98 -12.69 5.13 11.59
C ALA A 98 -13.67 5.83 10.62
N ARG A 99 -13.16 6.42 9.52
CA ARG A 99 -13.96 7.07 8.47
C ARG A 99 -14.24 6.18 7.26
N LEU A 100 -13.68 4.96 7.22
CA LEU A 100 -13.78 4.06 6.08
C LEU A 100 -14.68 2.87 6.39
N ASP A 101 -15.32 2.34 5.37
CA ASP A 101 -15.98 1.04 5.46
C ASP A 101 -14.92 -0.06 5.47
N THR A 102 -14.84 -0.81 6.57
CA THR A 102 -13.94 -1.95 6.74
C THR A 102 -14.66 -3.28 6.72
N SER A 103 -15.97 -3.32 6.46
CA SER A 103 -16.79 -4.54 6.50
C SER A 103 -16.35 -5.60 5.48
N GLY A 104 -15.74 -5.18 4.36
CA GLY A 104 -15.16 -6.05 3.35
C GLY A 104 -13.70 -6.45 3.61
N ILE A 105 -13.14 -6.14 4.78
CA ILE A 105 -11.77 -6.48 5.15
C ILE A 105 -11.79 -7.59 6.20
N VAL A 106 -11.38 -8.79 5.80
CA VAL A 106 -11.30 -9.96 6.68
C VAL A 106 -9.85 -10.41 6.77
N ARG A 107 -9.46 -10.97 7.92
CA ARG A 107 -8.15 -11.59 8.02
C ARG A 107 -8.14 -12.89 7.22
N LEU A 108 -7.01 -13.19 6.59
CA LEU A 108 -6.91 -14.33 5.66
C LEU A 108 -7.16 -15.67 6.37
N ASP A 109 -6.73 -15.82 7.62
CA ASP A 109 -6.95 -16.99 8.46
C ASP A 109 -8.41 -17.18 8.91
N GLU A 110 -9.20 -16.10 8.89
CA GLU A 110 -10.64 -16.14 9.21
C GLU A 110 -11.50 -16.39 7.96
N ALA A 111 -10.99 -16.03 6.77
CA ALA A 111 -11.69 -16.17 5.50
C ALA A 111 -11.75 -17.62 4.95
N GLU A 112 -10.91 -18.52 5.50
CA GLU A 112 -10.86 -19.94 5.12
C GLU A 112 -11.83 -20.84 5.93
N ASN A 113 -12.62 -20.26 6.86
CA ASN A 113 -13.69 -20.93 7.61
C ASN A 113 -15.08 -20.53 7.12
#